data_AF-A0A835MAH5-F1
#
_entry.id   AF-A0A835MAH5-F1
#
_cell.length_a   1.000
_cell.length_b   1.000
_cell.length_c   1.000
_cell.angle_alpha   90.00
_cell.angle_beta   90.00
_cell.angle_gamma   90.00
#
_symmetry.space_group_name_H-M   'P 1'
#
loop_
_entity.id
_entity.type
_entity.pdbx_description
1 polymer ?
#
loop_
_entity_poly.entity_id
_entity_poly.type
_entity_poly.pdbx_seq_one_letter_code
_entity_poly.pdbx_strand_id
1 'polypeptide(L)'
;MHPIIRSLEFLLVTLINRERGAFKVVGRAGHTVHIGGLMRLDVEEASSESVYITVWASPYLPLHMGKTENVSTMLEDHFGLQLQPPIGENRAEELGEWVRKEFRVNGNSWDVSSVDIAASGLGWFAVGLKGDAVLSVWTYDGVDVVLRSSLIPQRAQFFELAGFTVSKVVSSADRISNKNRPSKKPKKQTDRAERSSF
;
A
#
# COMPACT_ATOMS: atom_id res chain seq x y z
N MET A 1 -4.54 -28.27 6.48
CA MET A 1 -4.35 -27.20 5.47
C MET A 1 -4.92 -25.93 6.08
N HIS A 2 -4.08 -24.93 6.35
CA HIS A 2 -4.45 -23.72 7.13
C HIS A 2 -5.53 -22.88 6.41
N PRO A 3 -6.45 -22.22 7.14
CA PRO A 3 -7.60 -21.52 6.56
C PRO A 3 -7.22 -20.44 5.52
N ILE A 4 -6.11 -19.74 5.72
CA ILE A 4 -5.61 -18.68 4.83
C ILE A 4 -5.30 -19.16 3.41
N ILE A 5 -4.72 -20.37 3.29
CA ILE A 5 -4.35 -20.95 1.98
C ILE A 5 -5.60 -21.37 1.18
N ARG A 6 -6.75 -21.54 1.84
CA ARG A 6 -8.03 -21.90 1.20
C ARG A 6 -8.81 -20.71 0.67
N SER A 7 -8.46 -19.47 1.02
CA SER A 7 -9.14 -18.31 0.46
C SER A 7 -8.70 -18.11 -0.99
N LEU A 8 -9.67 -18.22 -1.91
CA LEU A 8 -9.47 -17.94 -3.33
C LEU A 8 -8.90 -16.52 -3.55
N GLU A 9 -9.19 -15.58 -2.63
CA GLU A 9 -8.65 -14.22 -2.65
C GLU A 9 -7.13 -14.21 -2.40
N PHE A 10 -6.62 -15.02 -1.48
CA PHE A 10 -5.18 -15.15 -1.21
C PHE A 10 -4.45 -15.75 -2.42
N LEU A 11 -5.08 -16.72 -3.10
CA LEU A 11 -4.55 -17.32 -4.32
C LEU A 11 -4.57 -16.34 -5.51
N LEU A 12 -5.68 -15.61 -5.69
CA LEU A 12 -5.87 -14.64 -6.79
C LEU A 12 -4.87 -13.48 -6.71
N VAL A 13 -4.60 -13.00 -5.50
CA VAL A 13 -3.72 -11.85 -5.23
C VAL A 13 -2.25 -12.19 -5.47
N THR A 14 -1.83 -13.41 -5.15
CA THR A 14 -0.42 -13.83 -5.13
C THR A 14 0.03 -14.51 -6.42
N LEU A 15 -0.84 -15.26 -7.11
CA LEU A 15 -0.45 -16.10 -8.25
C LEU A 15 -0.69 -15.47 -9.64
N ILE A 16 -1.53 -14.44 -9.77
CA ILE A 16 -1.93 -13.94 -11.09
C ILE A 16 -0.99 -12.87 -11.65
N ASN A 17 -0.09 -12.27 -10.86
CA ASN A 17 0.70 -11.13 -11.33
C ASN A 17 2.21 -11.34 -11.37
N ARG A 18 2.75 -11.35 -12.60
CA ARG A 18 4.19 -11.23 -12.90
C ARG A 18 4.72 -9.79 -12.76
N GLU A 19 3.85 -8.80 -12.58
CA GLU A 19 4.25 -7.42 -12.33
C GLU A 19 4.27 -7.12 -10.82
N ARG A 20 5.40 -6.61 -10.31
CA ARG A 20 5.50 -6.05 -8.97
C ARG A 20 5.64 -4.53 -9.09
N GLY A 21 4.75 -3.79 -8.42
CA GLY A 21 4.90 -2.35 -8.26
C GLY A 21 5.90 -2.07 -7.14
N ALA A 22 6.65 -0.98 -7.27
CA ALA A 22 7.54 -0.50 -6.23
C ALA A 22 7.00 0.85 -5.74
N PHE A 23 6.51 0.88 -4.50
CA PHE A 23 5.87 2.07 -3.93
C PHE A 23 6.75 2.60 -2.81
N LYS A 24 7.24 3.83 -2.97
CA LYS A 24 8.16 4.44 -2.01
C LYS A 24 7.40 5.28 -1.01
N VAL A 25 7.67 5.00 0.25
CA VAL A 25 7.11 5.68 1.41
C VAL A 25 8.25 6.15 2.32
N VAL A 26 8.13 7.35 2.89
CA VAL A 26 9.05 7.86 3.92
C VAL A 26 8.41 7.64 5.28
N GLY A 27 8.80 6.56 5.96
CA GLY A 27 8.38 6.29 7.33
C GLY A 27 9.18 7.11 8.33
N ARG A 28 8.55 7.42 9.46
CA ARG A 28 9.21 7.85 10.70
C ARG A 28 8.70 6.99 11.83
N ALA A 29 9.35 7.00 12.99
CA ALA A 29 8.78 6.40 14.19
C ALA A 29 7.31 6.82 14.36
N GLY A 30 6.43 5.83 14.63
CA GLY A 30 4.99 6.03 14.72
C GLY A 30 4.26 6.13 13.37
N HIS A 31 4.86 5.69 12.26
CA HIS A 31 4.18 5.51 10.97
C HIS A 31 3.96 4.05 10.62
N THR A 32 2.93 3.81 9.81
CA THR A 32 2.53 2.49 9.35
C THR A 32 2.31 2.47 7.84
N VAL A 33 2.54 1.32 7.22
CA VAL A 33 2.25 1.04 5.81
C VAL A 33 1.44 -0.25 5.72
N HIS A 34 0.22 -0.18 5.17
CA HIS A 34 -0.66 -1.30 4.93
C HIS A 34 -0.62 -1.73 3.46
N ILE A 35 -0.81 -3.02 3.24
CA ILE A 35 -0.95 -3.65 1.93
C ILE A 35 -2.26 -4.42 1.97
N GLY A 36 -3.33 -3.77 1.47
CA GLY A 36 -4.70 -4.22 1.69
C GLY A 36 -4.97 -4.48 3.17
N GLY A 37 -5.80 -5.47 3.46
CA GLY A 37 -5.97 -6.06 4.79
C GLY A 37 -5.03 -7.23 5.07
N LEU A 38 -3.92 -7.40 4.31
CA LEU A 38 -3.12 -8.64 4.30
C LEU A 38 -1.83 -8.57 5.12
N MET A 39 -1.12 -7.44 5.05
CA MET A 39 0.07 -7.21 5.86
C MET A 39 0.27 -5.72 6.15
N ARG A 40 0.91 -5.45 7.27
CA ARG A 40 1.24 -4.12 7.76
C ARG A 40 2.67 -4.06 8.24
N LEU A 41 3.36 -2.95 7.97
CA LEU A 41 4.66 -2.62 8.54
C LEU A 41 4.52 -1.37 9.41
N ASP A 42 4.90 -1.48 10.67
CA ASP A 42 4.99 -0.36 11.62
C ASP A 42 6.47 0.00 11.84
N VAL A 43 6.78 1.29 11.78
CA VAL A 43 8.08 1.84 12.19
C VAL A 43 7.97 2.21 13.67
N GLU A 44 8.44 1.32 14.53
CA GLU A 44 8.35 1.49 15.99
C GLU A 44 9.36 2.54 16.45
N GLU A 45 10.62 2.32 16.10
CA GLU A 45 11.75 3.16 16.48
C GLU A 45 12.70 3.33 15.29
N ALA A 46 13.32 4.50 15.19
CA ALA A 46 14.37 4.76 14.22
C ALA A 46 15.37 5.75 14.82
N SER A 47 16.67 5.46 14.71
CA SER A 47 17.73 6.38 15.14
C SER A 47 17.82 7.64 14.28
N SER A 48 17.22 7.58 13.09
CA SER A 48 17.24 8.63 12.10
C SER A 48 15.83 9.22 11.93
N GLU A 49 15.74 10.47 11.50
CA GLU A 49 14.44 11.16 11.31
C GLU A 49 13.56 10.55 10.21
N SER A 50 14.05 9.61 9.43
CA SER A 50 13.34 8.98 8.33
C SER A 50 13.76 7.53 8.18
N VAL A 51 12.95 6.74 7.49
CA VAL A 51 13.24 5.39 7.01
C VAL A 51 12.59 5.29 5.64
N TYR A 52 13.35 4.94 4.61
CA TYR A 52 12.77 4.71 3.28
C TYR A 52 12.26 3.28 3.21
N ILE A 53 10.98 3.14 2.90
CA ILE A 53 10.33 1.86 2.70
C ILE A 53 9.90 1.79 1.25
N THR A 54 10.37 0.77 0.53
CA THR A 54 9.84 0.44 -0.80
C THR A 54 9.01 -0.84 -0.68
N VAL A 55 7.71 -0.72 -0.94
CA VAL A 55 6.80 -1.86 -0.95
C VAL A 55 6.87 -2.57 -2.28
N TRP A 56 7.17 -3.87 -2.25
CA TRP A 56 7.17 -4.75 -3.41
C TRP A 56 6.01 -5.74 -3.30
N ALA A 57 4.88 -5.37 -3.88
CA ALA A 57 3.65 -6.15 -3.85
C ALA A 57 2.95 -6.11 -5.21
N SER A 58 1.85 -6.85 -5.34
CA SER A 58 0.97 -6.77 -6.50
C SER A 58 0.47 -5.33 -6.67
N PRO A 59 0.60 -4.70 -7.86
CA PRO A 59 0.17 -3.32 -8.10
C PRO A 59 -1.36 -3.13 -8.10
N TYR A 60 -2.10 -4.22 -7.89
CA TYR A 60 -3.55 -4.22 -7.76
C TYR A 60 -4.00 -4.18 -6.31
N LEU A 61 -3.07 -4.34 -5.36
CA LEU A 61 -3.35 -4.15 -3.95
C LEU A 61 -3.34 -2.66 -3.61
N PRO A 62 -4.34 -2.15 -2.89
CA PRO A 62 -4.30 -0.82 -2.34
C PRO A 62 -3.22 -0.76 -1.27
N LEU A 63 -2.42 0.29 -1.29
CA LEU A 63 -1.51 0.64 -0.22
C LEU A 63 -2.07 1.80 0.58
N HIS A 64 -1.83 1.80 1.88
CA HIS A 64 -2.17 2.92 2.73
C HIS A 64 -1.02 3.24 3.68
N MET A 65 -0.57 4.48 3.67
CA MET A 65 0.38 4.98 4.66
C MET A 65 -0.30 5.98 5.60
N GLY A 66 -0.10 5.82 6.90
CA GLY A 66 -0.58 6.76 7.89
C GLY A 66 0.24 6.73 9.18
N LYS A 67 -0.26 7.41 10.21
CA LYS A 67 0.27 7.29 11.56
C LYS A 67 -0.23 6.03 12.24
N THR A 68 0.62 5.38 13.04
CA THR A 68 0.29 4.16 13.79
C THR A 68 -0.86 4.40 14.77
N GLU A 69 -0.97 5.59 15.36
CA GLU A 69 -2.07 5.95 16.28
C GLU A 69 -3.47 5.87 15.64
N ASN A 70 -3.57 6.00 14.31
CA ASN A 70 -4.83 5.96 13.58
C ASN A 70 -5.18 4.56 13.07
N VAL A 71 -4.39 3.54 13.40
CA VAL A 71 -4.58 2.18 12.85
C VAL A 71 -5.89 1.56 13.29
N SER A 72 -6.31 1.74 14.54
CA SER A 72 -7.59 1.22 15.02
C SER A 72 -8.75 1.77 14.19
N THR A 73 -8.81 3.10 14.05
CA THR A 73 -9.83 3.79 13.25
C THR A 73 -9.78 3.36 11.79
N MET A 74 -8.58 3.22 11.21
CA MET A 74 -8.43 2.77 9.82
C MET A 74 -8.97 1.34 9.63
N LEU A 75 -8.71 0.44 10.56
CA LEU A 75 -9.22 -0.93 10.49
C LEU A 75 -10.74 -0.97 10.66
N GLU A 76 -11.28 -0.21 11.61
CA GLU A 76 -12.73 -0.10 11.87
C GLU A 76 -13.48 0.46 10.65
N ASP A 77 -12.98 1.55 10.06
CA ASP A 77 -13.71 2.28 9.01
C ASP A 77 -13.45 1.75 7.59
N HIS A 78 -12.35 1.05 7.36
CA HIS A 78 -11.87 0.78 6.00
C HIS A 78 -11.53 -0.70 5.71
N PHE A 79 -11.49 -1.59 6.70
CA PHE A 79 -11.27 -3.02 6.46
C PHE A 79 -12.42 -3.62 5.66
N GLY A 80 -12.09 -4.39 4.62
CA GLY A 80 -13.12 -4.94 3.73
C GLY A 80 -13.67 -3.93 2.71
N LEU A 81 -13.32 -2.65 2.80
CA LEU A 81 -13.73 -1.56 1.91
C LEU A 81 -12.56 -1.01 1.09
N GLN A 82 -11.68 -0.22 1.70
CA GLN A 82 -10.48 0.31 1.03
C GLN A 82 -9.24 -0.53 1.33
N LEU A 83 -9.20 -1.17 2.50
CA LEU A 83 -8.19 -2.18 2.86
C LEU A 83 -8.67 -3.55 2.40
N GLN A 84 -8.73 -3.71 1.07
CA GLN A 84 -9.04 -4.99 0.44
C GLN A 84 -7.77 -5.60 -0.12
N PRO A 85 -7.67 -6.94 -0.16
CA PRO A 85 -8.61 -7.95 0.35
C PRO A 85 -8.53 -8.14 1.88
N PRO A 86 -9.51 -8.82 2.51
CA PRO A 86 -10.67 -9.48 1.91
C PRO A 86 -11.72 -8.46 1.44
N ILE A 87 -12.60 -8.83 0.51
CA ILE A 87 -13.68 -7.94 0.06
C ILE A 87 -14.91 -8.15 0.94
N GLY A 88 -15.43 -7.08 1.53
CA GLY A 88 -16.60 -7.11 2.40
C GLY A 88 -16.26 -7.00 3.89
N GLU A 89 -17.17 -6.39 4.64
CA GLU A 89 -17.05 -6.14 6.08
C GLU A 89 -17.08 -7.45 6.89
N ASN A 90 -16.49 -7.43 8.09
CA ASN A 90 -16.48 -8.55 9.06
C ASN A 90 -15.81 -9.84 8.59
N ARG A 91 -15.02 -9.80 7.50
CA ARG A 91 -14.30 -10.98 6.99
C ARG A 91 -12.87 -11.12 7.51
N ALA A 92 -12.45 -10.25 8.43
CA ALA A 92 -11.11 -10.30 9.03
C ALA A 92 -10.87 -11.65 9.75
N GLU A 93 -11.89 -12.17 10.43
CA GLU A 93 -11.82 -13.43 11.19
C GLU A 93 -11.61 -14.65 10.29
N GLU A 94 -12.00 -14.59 9.01
CA GLU A 94 -11.79 -15.67 8.05
C GLU A 94 -10.30 -15.87 7.72
N LEU A 95 -9.50 -14.82 7.93
CA LEU A 95 -8.08 -14.81 7.60
C LEU A 95 -7.20 -15.30 8.74
N GLY A 96 -7.75 -15.68 9.89
CA GLY A 96 -6.97 -16.23 11.00
C GLY A 96 -6.48 -15.17 11.98
N GLU A 97 -5.46 -15.51 12.76
CA GLU A 97 -4.95 -14.65 13.85
C GLU A 97 -3.99 -13.60 13.30
N TRP A 98 -4.21 -12.32 13.63
CA TRP A 98 -3.33 -11.23 13.22
C TRP A 98 -2.13 -11.12 14.17
N VAL A 99 -0.98 -11.62 13.73
CA VAL A 99 0.22 -11.80 14.55
C VAL A 99 1.30 -10.76 14.24
N ARG A 100 2.03 -10.32 15.29
CA ARG A 100 3.16 -9.38 15.21
C ARG A 100 4.49 -10.13 15.16
N LYS A 101 5.39 -9.70 14.27
CA LYS A 101 6.80 -10.09 14.28
C LYS A 101 7.69 -8.85 14.22
N GLU A 102 8.60 -8.75 15.20
CA GLU A 102 9.53 -7.63 15.33
C GLU A 102 10.89 -7.95 14.69
N PHE A 103 11.47 -6.94 14.06
CA PHE A 103 12.79 -6.99 13.43
C PHE A 103 13.61 -5.77 13.83
N ARG A 104 14.85 -6.00 14.23
CA ARG A 104 15.87 -4.96 14.37
C ARG A 104 16.71 -4.95 13.10
N VAL A 105 16.75 -3.79 12.44
CA VAL A 105 17.46 -3.63 11.17
C VAL A 105 18.42 -2.46 11.27
N ASN A 106 19.51 -2.53 10.52
CA ASN A 106 20.44 -1.43 10.38
C ASN A 106 20.81 -1.21 8.91
N GLY A 107 21.32 -0.03 8.63
CA GLY A 107 21.73 0.38 7.31
C GLY A 107 22.67 1.56 7.34
N ASN A 108 23.44 1.73 6.26
CA ASN A 108 24.43 2.80 6.17
C ASN A 108 24.07 3.84 5.11
N SER A 109 22.95 3.66 4.39
CA SER A 109 22.57 4.50 3.26
C SER A 109 21.06 4.59 3.09
N TRP A 110 20.64 5.80 2.72
CA TRP A 110 19.28 6.16 2.35
C TRP A 110 18.94 5.85 0.89
N ASP A 111 19.98 5.72 0.05
CA ASP A 111 19.83 5.57 -1.39
C ASP A 111 19.72 4.12 -1.83
N VAL A 112 20.10 3.20 -0.93
CA VAL A 112 20.14 1.77 -1.20
C VAL A 112 19.39 1.01 -0.10
N SER A 113 18.52 0.10 -0.50
CA SER A 113 17.87 -0.84 0.40
C SER A 113 18.92 -1.76 1.04
N SER A 114 19.00 -1.76 2.36
CA SER A 114 19.96 -2.57 3.11
C SER A 114 19.42 -3.99 3.34
N VAL A 115 18.12 -4.10 3.64
CA VAL A 115 17.46 -5.36 3.97
C VAL A 115 16.06 -5.42 3.37
N ASP A 116 15.57 -6.64 3.16
CA ASP A 116 14.16 -6.90 2.85
C ASP A 116 13.50 -7.64 4.02
N ILE A 117 12.28 -7.26 4.38
CA ILE A 117 11.38 -8.05 5.22
C ILE A 117 10.31 -8.65 4.30
N ALA A 118 10.38 -9.95 4.04
CA ALA A 118 9.55 -10.65 3.07
C ALA A 118 8.47 -11.49 3.75
N ALA A 119 7.23 -11.32 3.32
CA ALA A 119 6.08 -12.14 3.74
C ALA A 119 5.68 -13.07 2.59
N SER A 120 5.58 -14.37 2.89
CA SER A 120 5.35 -15.40 1.88
C SER A 120 4.05 -15.19 1.11
N GLY A 121 4.12 -15.19 -0.22
CA GLY A 121 2.99 -14.90 -1.11
C GLY A 121 2.64 -13.41 -1.22
N LEU A 122 2.75 -12.62 -0.16
CA LEU A 122 2.24 -11.25 -0.11
C LEU A 122 3.15 -10.18 -0.73
N GLY A 123 4.48 -10.39 -0.65
CA GLY A 123 5.46 -9.41 -1.11
C GLY A 123 6.58 -9.18 -0.10
N TRP A 124 7.24 -8.02 -0.20
CA TRP A 124 8.25 -7.62 0.78
C TRP A 124 8.35 -6.10 0.93
N PHE A 125 8.89 -5.68 2.07
CA PHE A 125 9.30 -4.31 2.33
C PHE A 125 10.82 -4.22 2.19
N ALA A 126 11.31 -3.43 1.24
CA ALA A 126 12.73 -3.12 1.13
C ALA A 126 13.03 -1.84 1.93
N VAL A 127 13.98 -1.92 2.86
CA VAL A 127 14.24 -0.87 3.85
C VAL A 127 15.60 -0.22 3.59
N GLY A 128 15.60 1.09 3.34
CA GLY A 128 16.79 1.93 3.24
C GLY A 128 16.84 2.93 4.40
N LEU A 129 17.90 2.87 5.21
CA LEU A 129 18.09 3.72 6.38
C LEU A 129 19.59 3.97 6.64
N LYS A 130 19.89 5.02 7.41
CA LYS A 130 21.24 5.29 7.92
C LYS A 130 21.27 5.29 9.45
N GLY A 131 21.43 4.11 10.02
CA GLY A 131 21.42 3.86 11.46
C GLY A 131 20.62 2.60 11.76
N ASP A 132 19.99 2.57 12.93
CA ASP A 132 19.22 1.43 13.44
C ASP A 132 17.71 1.76 13.45
N ALA A 133 16.89 0.74 13.23
CA ALA A 133 15.44 0.83 13.36
C ALA A 133 14.85 -0.46 13.93
N VAL A 134 13.75 -0.30 14.66
CA VAL A 134 12.88 -1.40 15.10
C VAL A 134 11.62 -1.34 14.27
N LEU A 135 11.35 -2.41 13.54
CA LEU A 135 10.22 -2.54 12.63
C LEU A 135 9.35 -3.72 13.05
N SER A 136 8.03 -3.56 12.98
CA SER A 136 7.09 -4.64 13.23
C SER A 136 6.31 -4.95 11.99
N VAL A 137 6.32 -6.21 11.57
CA VAL A 137 5.41 -6.70 10.53
C VAL A 137 4.26 -7.42 11.19
N TRP A 138 3.05 -7.06 10.77
CA TRP A 138 1.83 -7.76 11.12
C TRP A 138 1.26 -8.45 9.90
N THR A 139 0.86 -9.70 10.08
CA THR A 139 0.17 -10.50 9.06
C THR A 139 -0.55 -11.65 9.76
N TYR A 140 -1.19 -12.53 8.99
CA TYR A 140 -1.95 -13.64 9.57
C TYR A 140 -1.08 -14.86 9.91
N ASP A 141 -1.53 -15.65 10.89
CA ASP A 141 -0.88 -16.88 11.32
C ASP A 141 -0.64 -17.85 10.16
N GLY A 142 0.54 -18.48 10.12
CA GLY A 142 0.92 -19.34 9.00
C GLY A 142 1.39 -18.62 7.73
N VAL A 143 1.38 -17.28 7.68
CA VAL A 143 2.19 -16.52 6.72
C VAL A 143 3.60 -16.37 7.28
N ASP A 144 4.58 -17.00 6.62
CA ASP A 144 5.98 -16.87 7.04
C ASP A 144 6.53 -15.49 6.69
N VAL A 145 7.26 -14.89 7.63
CA VAL A 145 7.88 -13.56 7.49
C VAL A 145 9.36 -13.67 7.81
N VAL A 146 10.21 -13.34 6.86
CA VAL A 146 11.67 -13.53 6.95
C VAL A 146 12.42 -12.22 6.68
N LEU A 147 13.50 -12.01 7.43
CA LEU A 147 14.48 -10.98 7.14
C LEU A 147 15.54 -11.55 6.20
N ARG A 148 15.89 -10.83 5.15
CA ARG A 148 16.92 -11.23 4.18
C ARG A 148 17.71 -10.05 3.63
N SER A 149 18.82 -10.34 2.97
CA SER A 149 19.55 -9.34 2.18
C SER A 149 18.68 -8.79 1.05
N SER A 150 18.80 -7.49 0.76
CA SER A 150 17.95 -6.88 -0.26
C SER A 150 18.18 -7.47 -1.64
N LEU A 151 17.10 -7.86 -2.31
CA LEU A 151 17.17 -8.39 -3.68
C LEU A 151 17.30 -7.29 -4.73
N ILE A 152 16.75 -6.11 -4.43
CA ILE A 152 16.77 -4.94 -5.32
C ILE A 152 17.30 -3.76 -4.50
N PRO A 153 18.63 -3.55 -4.53
CA PRO A 153 19.26 -2.47 -3.78
C PRO A 153 18.78 -1.09 -4.23
N GLN A 154 18.46 -0.93 -5.52
CA GLN A 154 17.98 0.33 -6.06
C GLN A 154 16.54 0.60 -5.59
N ARG A 155 16.34 1.75 -4.93
CA ARG A 155 15.02 2.21 -4.51
C ARG A 155 14.14 2.62 -5.71
N ALA A 156 12.82 2.60 -5.51
CA ALA A 156 11.89 3.18 -6.48
C ALA A 156 12.15 4.69 -6.68
N GLN A 157 11.99 5.16 -7.92
CA GLN A 157 12.33 6.52 -8.33
C GLN A 157 11.23 7.55 -7.97
N PHE A 158 9.99 7.10 -7.80
CA PHE A 158 8.83 7.96 -7.55
C PHE A 158 8.31 7.73 -6.13
N PHE A 159 7.95 8.83 -5.45
CA PHE A 159 7.38 8.81 -4.10
C PHE A 159 5.85 8.71 -4.18
N GLU A 160 5.26 7.83 -3.36
CA GLU A 160 3.84 7.89 -3.07
C GLU A 160 3.58 8.90 -1.95
N LEU A 161 2.44 9.58 -2.03
CA LEU A 161 1.98 10.49 -0.97
C LEU A 161 1.35 9.68 0.16
N ALA A 162 1.32 10.26 1.37
CA ALA A 162 0.59 9.67 2.49
C ALA A 162 -0.91 9.52 2.15
N GLY A 163 -1.56 8.49 2.71
CA GLY A 163 -2.94 8.12 2.40
C GLY A 163 -3.05 6.88 1.50
N PHE A 164 -4.23 6.69 0.90
CA PHE A 164 -4.50 5.56 0.01
C PHE A 164 -3.91 5.78 -1.38
N THR A 165 -3.12 4.83 -1.85
CA THR A 165 -2.71 4.79 -3.26
C THR A 165 -3.88 4.29 -4.11
N VAL A 166 -4.08 4.88 -5.29
CA VAL A 166 -5.06 4.37 -6.26
C VAL A 166 -4.51 3.11 -6.91
N SER A 167 -5.15 1.95 -6.69
CA SER A 167 -4.71 0.69 -7.30
C SER A 167 -4.84 0.73 -8.84
N LYS A 168 -4.04 -0.08 -9.56
CA LYS A 168 -4.16 -0.19 -11.03
C LYS A 168 -5.57 -0.58 -11.49
N VAL A 169 -6.33 -1.33 -10.69
CA VAL A 169 -7.74 -1.67 -10.99
C VAL A 169 -8.57 -0.39 -11.04
N VAL A 170 -8.51 0.42 -9.97
CA VAL A 170 -9.29 1.66 -9.85
C VAL A 170 -8.85 2.65 -10.92
N SER A 171 -7.54 2.83 -11.15
CA SER A 171 -7.05 3.71 -12.22
C SER A 171 -7.51 3.27 -13.61
N SER A 172 -7.57 1.96 -13.88
CA SER A 172 -8.04 1.43 -15.16
C SER A 172 -9.55 1.62 -15.32
N ALA A 173 -10.33 1.39 -14.27
CA ALA A 173 -11.77 1.62 -14.24
C ALA A 173 -12.11 3.11 -14.47
N ASP A 174 -11.42 4.02 -13.78
CA ASP A 174 -11.58 5.47 -13.95
C ASP A 174 -11.25 5.91 -15.38
N ARG A 175 -10.18 5.35 -15.98
CA ARG A 175 -9.78 5.63 -17.36
C ARG A 175 -10.83 5.15 -18.37
N ILE A 176 -11.44 3.98 -18.15
CA ILE A 176 -12.51 3.45 -18.99
C ILE A 176 -13.77 4.32 -18.85
N SER A 177 -14.13 4.70 -17.62
CA SER A 177 -15.25 5.60 -17.33
C SER A 177 -15.09 6.98 -17.99
N ASN A 178 -13.91 7.58 -17.89
CA ASN A 178 -13.62 8.87 -18.52
C ASN A 178 -13.59 8.81 -20.05
N LYS A 179 -13.18 7.69 -20.66
CA LYS A 179 -13.27 7.50 -22.13
C LYS A 179 -14.71 7.39 -22.63
N ASN A 180 -15.62 6.88 -21.80
CA ASN A 180 -17.03 6.70 -22.15
C ASN A 180 -17.90 7.95 -21.85
N ARG A 181 -17.34 9.02 -21.28
CA ARG A 181 -18.08 10.29 -21.10
C ARG A 181 -18.12 11.06 -22.44
N PRO A 182 -19.32 11.39 -22.97
CA PRO A 182 -19.42 12.23 -24.16
C PRO A 182 -18.83 13.62 -23.86
N SER A 183 -17.94 14.09 -24.73
CA SER A 183 -17.33 15.42 -24.61
C SER A 183 -18.40 16.50 -24.73
N LYS A 184 -18.74 17.15 -23.61
CA LYS A 184 -19.56 18.36 -23.65
C LYS A 184 -18.73 19.48 -24.30
N LYS A 185 -19.02 19.78 -25.57
CA LYS A 185 -18.48 20.96 -26.26
C LYS A 185 -18.87 22.23 -25.48
N PRO A 186 -17.97 23.20 -25.30
CA PRO A 186 -18.29 24.45 -24.62
C PRO A 186 -19.30 25.26 -25.45
N LYS A 187 -20.39 25.70 -24.82
CA LYS A 187 -21.38 26.60 -25.43
C LYS A 187 -20.76 27.98 -25.64
N LYS A 188 -20.66 28.40 -26.90
CA LYS A 188 -20.32 29.78 -27.30
C LYS A 188 -21.49 30.69 -26.91
N GLN A 189 -21.27 31.62 -25.98
CA GLN A 189 -22.23 32.65 -25.60
C GLN A 189 -22.17 33.75 -26.66
N THR A 190 -23.24 33.90 -27.44
CA THR A 190 -23.44 34.98 -28.41
C THR A 190 -24.13 36.15 -27.70
N ASP A 191 -23.41 37.24 -27.48
CA ASP A 191 -23.97 38.50 -27.01
C ASP A 191 -24.46 39.38 -28.18
N ARG A 192 -25.79 39.54 -28.21
CA ARG A 192 -26.56 40.80 -28.29
C ARG A 192 -26.26 41.81 -29.42
N ALA A 193 -27.12 41.81 -30.43
CA ALA A 193 -27.67 43.01 -31.10
C ALA A 193 -29.20 43.00 -30.81
N GLU A 194 -29.99 44.06 -30.63
CA GLU A 194 -30.08 45.42 -31.18
C GLU A 194 -30.78 46.33 -30.11
N ARG A 195 -30.38 47.58 -29.88
CA ARG A 195 -30.95 48.85 -30.42
C ARG A 195 -32.47 48.92 -30.62
N SER A 196 -33.14 49.77 -29.81
CA SER A 196 -34.14 50.82 -30.15
C SER A 196 -35.12 51.03 -28.97
N SER A 197 -35.04 52.11 -28.19
CA SER A 197 -35.83 53.36 -28.35
C SER A 197 -37.34 53.12 -28.56
N PHE A 198 -38.14 53.15 -27.50
CA PHE A 198 -39.06 54.23 -27.09
C PHE A 198 -39.77 53.80 -25.80
#